data_AF-A0AA47E0Q5-F1
#
_entry.id   AF-A0AA47E0Q5-F1
#
_cell.length_a   1.000
_cell.length_b   1.000
_cell.length_c   1.000
_cell.angle_alpha   90.00
_cell.angle_beta   90.00
_cell.angle_gamma   90.00
#
_symmetry.space_group_name_H-M   'P 1'
#
loop_
_entity.id
_entity.type
_entity.pdbx_description
1 polymer ?
#
loop_
_entity_poly.entity_id
_entity_poly.type
_entity_poly.pdbx_seq_one_letter_code
_entity_poly.pdbx_strand_id
1 'polypeptide(L)' 'MSSFRLAVCPFILLAACYIPLASALGLGEISLHSALAEPLEADIELIDARGLGADDIKVRLAPNHVFARAGVSA' A
#
# COMPACT_ATOMS: atom_id res chain seq x y z
N MET A 1 16.86 -46.53 0.65
CA MET A 1 17.56 -45.28 1.00
C MET A 1 17.87 -44.55 -0.30
N SER A 2 16.99 -43.66 -0.75
CA SER A 2 17.11 -42.19 -0.66
C SER A 2 17.75 -41.55 -1.92
N SER A 3 17.05 -41.59 -3.05
CA SER A 3 17.44 -40.87 -4.28
C SER A 3 16.47 -39.74 -4.67
N PHE A 4 15.37 -39.54 -3.92
CA PHE A 4 14.32 -38.58 -4.29
C PHE A 4 14.48 -37.18 -3.63
N ARG A 5 15.54 -36.95 -2.86
CA ARG A 5 15.67 -35.74 -2.01
C ARG A 5 16.48 -34.59 -2.64
N LEU A 6 17.01 -34.74 -3.86
CA LEU A 6 17.98 -33.77 -4.42
C LEU A 6 17.50 -32.96 -5.63
N ALA A 7 16.42 -33.37 -6.33
CA ALA A 7 15.94 -32.67 -7.53
C ALA A 7 14.86 -31.60 -7.25
N VAL A 8 14.40 -31.48 -6.00
CA VAL A 8 13.35 -30.53 -5.60
C VAL A 8 13.93 -29.16 -5.20
N CYS A 9 15.24 -29.07 -4.94
CA CYS A 9 15.90 -27.85 -4.48
C CYS A 9 15.97 -26.68 -5.49
N PRO A 10 16.20 -26.87 -6.82
CA PRO A 10 16.32 -25.72 -7.72
C PRO A 10 14.96 -25.07 -8.05
N PHE A 11 13.86 -25.83 -7.96
CA PHE A 11 12.52 -25.31 -8.29
C PHE A 11 11.97 -24.43 -7.15
N ILE A 12 12.28 -24.77 -5.89
CA ILE A 12 11.91 -23.97 -4.72
C ILE A 12 12.67 -22.63 -4.69
N LEU A 13 13.96 -22.64 -5.06
CA LEU A 13 14.78 -21.43 -5.14
C LEU A 13 14.26 -20.44 -6.19
N LEU A 14 13.77 -20.94 -7.33
CA LEU A 14 13.22 -20.10 -8.39
C LEU A 14 11.88 -19.45 -7.96
N ALA A 15 11.03 -20.17 -7.23
CA ALA A 15 9.75 -19.65 -6.72
C ALA A 15 9.92 -18.57 -5.64
N ALA A 16 10.95 -18.68 -4.78
CA ALA A 16 11.24 -17.69 -3.75
C ALA A 16 11.72 -16.33 -4.32
N CYS A 17 12.21 -16.30 -5.56
CA CYS A 17 12.64 -15.07 -6.22
C CYS A 17 11.47 -14.27 -6.81
N TYR A 18 10.28 -14.89 -6.92
CA TYR A 18 9.07 -14.29 -7.49
C TYR A 18 8.20 -13.56 -6.46
N ILE A 19 8.75 -13.20 -5.29
CA ILE A 19 8.03 -12.36 -4.32
C ILE A 19 7.82 -10.99 -4.98
N PRO A 20 6.58 -10.58 -5.26
CA PRO A 20 6.35 -9.23 -5.76
C PRO A 20 6.82 -8.26 -4.67
N LEU A 21 7.82 -7.45 -5.00
CA LEU A 21 8.17 -6.28 -4.20
C LEU A 21 6.91 -5.43 -4.13
N ALA A 22 6.25 -5.41 -2.97
CA ALA A 22 5.08 -4.58 -2.77
C ALA A 22 5.50 -3.13 -2.91
N SER A 23 4.99 -2.45 -3.94
CA SER A 23 5.15 -1.01 -4.10
C SER A 23 4.30 -0.33 -3.02
N ALA A 24 4.94 0.03 -1.91
CA ALA A 24 4.34 0.82 -0.86
C ALA A 24 4.78 2.28 -1.02
N LEU A 25 3.82 3.20 -0.92
CA LEU A 25 4.10 4.62 -0.77
C LEU A 25 4.12 4.93 0.72
N GLY A 26 5.26 5.43 1.23
CA GLY A 26 5.35 5.88 2.62
C GLY A 26 4.55 7.16 2.81
N LEU A 27 3.53 7.12 3.66
CA LEU A 27 2.75 8.28 4.09
C LEU A 27 3.21 8.70 5.48
N GLY A 28 3.41 10.00 5.67
CA GLY A 28 3.75 10.62 6.94
C GLY A 28 2.52 11.14 7.68
N GLU A 29 2.71 12.19 8.46
CA GLU A 29 1.67 12.76 9.28
C GLU A 29 0.58 13.42 8.43
N ILE A 30 -0.65 13.37 8.95
CA ILE A 30 -1.80 14.09 8.40
C ILE A 30 -2.04 15.35 9.23
N SER A 31 -2.03 16.51 8.56
CA SER A 31 -2.42 17.80 9.15
C SER A 31 -3.81 18.17 8.65
N LEU A 32 -4.76 18.29 9.58
CA LEU A 32 -6.14 18.66 9.28
C LEU A 32 -6.29 20.18 9.38
N HIS A 33 -6.75 20.79 8.29
CA HIS A 33 -7.04 22.22 8.20
C HIS A 33 -8.54 22.49 8.26
N SER A 34 -9.35 21.44 8.22
CA SER A 34 -10.81 21.54 8.28
C SER A 34 -11.41 21.17 9.64
N ALA A 35 -12.49 21.85 10.03
CA ALA A 35 -13.36 21.55 11.17
C ALA A 35 -14.38 20.43 10.88
N LEU A 36 -15.27 20.18 11.84
CA LEU A 36 -16.32 19.16 11.72
C LEU A 36 -17.51 19.71 10.91
N ALA A 37 -18.00 18.93 9.94
CA ALA A 37 -19.09 19.25 9.01
C ALA A 37 -18.77 20.27 7.89
N GLU A 38 -17.50 20.47 7.57
CA GLU A 38 -17.06 21.22 6.40
C GLU A 38 -16.30 20.31 5.41
N PRO A 39 -16.04 20.78 4.16
CA PRO A 39 -15.26 20.01 3.21
C PRO A 39 -13.87 19.65 3.77
N LEU A 40 -13.45 18.40 3.58
CA LEU A 40 -12.17 17.91 4.08
C LEU A 40 -11.01 18.65 3.40
N GLU A 41 -10.21 19.34 4.21
CA GLU A 41 -8.97 19.98 3.81
C GLU A 41 -7.84 19.47 4.70
N ALA A 42 -6.89 18.76 4.11
CA ALA A 42 -5.81 18.13 4.84
C ALA A 42 -4.57 17.95 3.95
N ASP A 43 -3.41 18.07 4.58
CA ASP A 43 -2.11 17.79 3.97
C ASP A 43 -1.54 16.48 4.54
N ILE A 44 -0.99 15.64 3.65
CA ILE A 44 -0.35 14.38 4.01
C ILE A 44 1.06 14.37 3.43
N GLU A 45 2.07 14.24 4.28
CA GLU A 45 3.46 14.15 3.84
C GLU A 45 3.74 12.81 3.13
N LEU A 46 4.53 12.85 2.06
CA LEU A 46 5.00 11.65 1.37
C LEU A 46 6.47 11.40 1.71
N ILE A 47 6.73 10.37 2.51
CA ILE A 47 8.07 10.09 3.05
C ILE A 47 8.96 9.39 2.01
N ASP A 48 8.39 8.50 1.19
CA ASP A 48 9.14 7.70 0.22
C ASP A 48 8.43 7.68 -1.14
N ALA A 49 8.37 8.84 -1.79
CA ALA A 49 7.73 9.00 -3.09
C ALA A 49 8.48 8.31 -4.24
N ARG A 50 9.71 7.81 -4.04
CA ARG A 50 10.51 7.04 -5.03
C ARG A 50 10.53 7.61 -6.46
N GLY A 51 10.51 8.93 -6.61
CA GLY A 51 10.51 9.60 -7.91
C GLY A 51 9.15 9.67 -8.63
N LEU A 52 8.04 9.36 -7.93
CA LEU A 52 6.68 9.62 -8.42
C LEU A 52 6.48 11.13 -8.60
N GLY A 53 6.00 11.52 -9.78
CA GLY A 53 5.55 12.88 -10.04
C GLY A 53 4.12 13.10 -9.54
N ALA A 54 3.67 14.35 -9.55
CA ALA A 54 2.30 14.69 -9.16
C ALA A 54 1.24 13.97 -10.01
N ASP A 55 1.51 13.77 -11.30
CA ASP A 55 0.59 13.10 -12.24
C ASP A 55 0.47 11.58 -11.97
N ASP A 56 1.48 10.99 -11.34
CA ASP A 56 1.49 9.57 -10.98
C ASP A 56 0.65 9.28 -9.72
N ILE A 57 0.23 10.33 -9.00
CA ILE A 57 -0.46 10.23 -7.71
C ILE A 57 -1.90 10.69 -7.85
N LYS A 58 -2.84 9.82 -7.47
CA LYS A 58 -4.28 10.13 -7.46
C LYS A 58 -4.81 10.19 -6.03
N VAL A 59 -5.20 11.38 -5.60
CA VAL A 59 -5.77 11.63 -4.26
C VAL A 59 -7.29 11.67 -4.36
N ARG A 60 -7.97 10.74 -3.65
CA ARG A 60 -9.43 10.68 -3.59
C ARG A 60 -9.87 10.08 -2.27
N LEU A 61 -11.04 10.50 -1.79
CA LEU A 61 -11.69 9.83 -0.68
C LEU A 61 -12.16 8.43 -1.11
N ALA A 62 -12.02 7.46 -0.22
CA ALA A 62 -12.49 6.11 -0.48
C ALA A 62 -14.02 6.09 -0.69
N PRO A 63 -14.56 5.15 -1.49
CA PRO A 63 -16.01 5.01 -1.61
C PRO A 63 -16.63 4.45 -0.31
N ASN A 64 -17.91 4.75 -0.06
CA ASN A 64 -18.61 4.43 1.20
C ASN A 64 -18.47 2.97 1.68
N HIS A 65 -18.47 2.00 0.75
CA HIS A 65 -18.33 0.59 1.13
C HIS A 65 -16.96 0.28 1.77
N VAL A 66 -15.91 1.05 1.47
CA VAL A 66 -14.57 0.89 2.07
C VAL A 66 -14.59 1.38 3.51
N PHE A 67 -15.22 2.53 3.77
CA PHE A 67 -15.41 3.05 5.13
C PHE A 67 -16.19 2.08 6.02
N ALA A 68 -17.28 1.51 5.49
CA ALA A 68 -18.05 0.49 6.21
C ALA A 68 -17.21 -0.74 6.59
N ARG A 69 -16.34 -1.22 5.69
CA ARG A 69 -15.41 -2.33 5.99
C ARG A 69 -14.35 -1.96 7.03
N ALA A 70 -13.93 -0.71 7.06
CA ALA A 70 -12.96 -0.19 8.03
C ALA A 70 -13.60 0.09 9.41
N GLY A 71 -14.91 -0.08 9.55
CA GLY A 71 -15.64 0.26 10.78
C GLY A 71 -15.77 1.76 11.04
N VAL A 72 -15.43 2.58 10.04
CA VAL A 72 -15.61 4.04 10.09
C VAL A 72 -16.98 4.34 9.51
N SER A 73 -17.98 4.50 10.38
CA SER A 73 -19.28 5.03 10.01
C SER A 73 -19.20 6.56 9.92
N ALA A 74 -19.55 7.10 8.75
CA ALA A 74 -19.76 8.54 8.55
C ALA A 74 -20.95 9.04 9.37
#